data_AF-A0A2H0C719-F1
#
_entry.id   AF-A0A2H0C719-F1
#
_cell.length_a   1.000
_cell.length_b   1.000
_cell.length_c   1.000
_cell.angle_alpha   90.00
_cell.angle_beta   90.00
_cell.angle_gamma   90.00
#
_symmetry.space_group_name_H-M   'P 1'
#
loop_
_entity.id
_entity.type
_entity.pdbx_description
1 polymer ?
#
loop_
_entity_poly.entity_id
_entity_poly.type
_entity_poly.pdbx_seq_one_letter_code
_entity_poly.pdbx_strand_id
1 'polypeptide(L)'
;MQKMVVLTLVTLALFPFGNMRVAAQDAVPVPAEICNGKDDDGNGLADEGVNCDHYLSYLVDKSINPITVLLKDQFISYTDFTLTTIERLFNPVRKLHAGLAFSPRRPDLHYLAYRVKTSAPFAPRPVLIENQFERREIQVLKPRYLLAPAGKKKIGIPTDRITSAPENVLAKLAPSVPQHANHYLCYDIEPYDVADEVLLRDQFQKRLFKVVRALYLCNPAVKNHNGQVYDIVDENTHLMCYEVLPHNLVNRPVLTHDQFGVKGIKALQTEELCVPTRKTPLHTTTCTLPDDNGTAVVFDANTTYHNTENHLVIAQPTPTGEGLTANALLQSGPDTVISRSGTPETGETYTIETEILQLTLSSGRVLHVPLNGTMTTQPRTPGDAVQSFDTEMLQLQGQLPPGDPDFDLLRVTAGASFGLPSPGHTTLTQLPNGNWNIDSFFDITYRIDFIGAPGGPLAGQSASEVGTVRISRMCQE
;
A
#
# COMPACT_ATOMS: atom_id res chain seq x y z
N MET A 1 -47.77 -60.31 -25.82
CA MET A 1 -47.59 -58.88 -25.49
C MET A 1 -46.12 -58.52 -25.69
N GLN A 2 -45.79 -57.84 -26.79
CA GLN A 2 -44.65 -56.92 -26.92
C GLN A 2 -44.70 -56.37 -28.35
N LYS A 3 -44.96 -55.07 -28.50
CA LYS A 3 -44.97 -54.38 -29.80
C LYS A 3 -43.56 -53.87 -30.08
N MET A 4 -43.05 -54.29 -31.22
CA MET A 4 -41.78 -53.90 -31.83
C MET A 4 -42.00 -52.58 -32.58
N VAL A 5 -41.24 -51.54 -32.26
CA VAL A 5 -41.31 -50.21 -32.91
C VAL A 5 -40.14 -50.08 -33.89
N VAL A 6 -40.49 -49.67 -35.11
CA VAL A 6 -39.63 -49.43 -36.27
C VAL A 6 -38.87 -48.10 -36.09
N LEU A 7 -37.58 -48.12 -36.41
CA LEU A 7 -36.66 -46.98 -36.35
C LEU A 7 -36.58 -46.28 -37.72
N THR A 8 -36.86 -44.97 -37.76
CA THR A 8 -36.78 -44.15 -38.98
C THR A 8 -35.43 -43.44 -39.05
N LEU A 9 -34.68 -43.63 -40.14
CA LEU A 9 -33.42 -42.94 -40.44
C LEU A 9 -33.66 -41.47 -40.82
N VAL A 10 -32.88 -40.55 -40.24
CA VAL A 10 -32.72 -39.16 -40.71
C VAL A 10 -31.26 -38.98 -41.11
N THR A 11 -31.04 -38.60 -42.37
CA THR A 11 -29.73 -38.28 -42.96
C THR A 11 -29.23 -36.91 -42.49
N LEU A 12 -28.05 -36.88 -41.86
CA LEU A 12 -27.36 -35.66 -41.43
C LEU A 12 -26.32 -35.25 -42.48
N ALA A 13 -26.45 -34.03 -43.03
CA ALA A 13 -25.50 -33.44 -43.97
C ALA A 13 -24.28 -32.88 -43.22
N LEU A 14 -23.07 -33.23 -43.67
CA LEU A 14 -21.79 -32.74 -43.17
C LEU A 14 -21.49 -31.34 -43.73
N PHE A 15 -21.36 -30.35 -42.86
CA PHE A 15 -20.75 -29.05 -43.18
C PHE A 15 -19.26 -29.05 -42.78
N PRO A 16 -18.37 -28.37 -43.52
CA PRO A 16 -16.94 -28.36 -43.23
C PRO A 16 -16.63 -27.49 -42.00
N PHE A 17 -15.84 -28.03 -41.08
CA PHE A 17 -15.30 -27.32 -39.92
C PHE A 17 -14.36 -26.20 -40.37
N GLY A 18 -14.85 -24.96 -40.32
CA GLY A 18 -13.99 -23.77 -40.30
C GLY A 18 -13.36 -23.61 -38.92
N ASN A 19 -12.03 -23.50 -38.86
CA ASN A 19 -11.27 -23.21 -37.64
C ASN A 19 -11.72 -21.88 -37.04
N MET A 20 -12.63 -21.93 -36.07
CA MET A 20 -12.97 -20.80 -35.22
C MET A 20 -11.86 -20.66 -34.18
N ARG A 21 -10.88 -19.79 -34.47
CA ARG A 21 -9.94 -19.31 -33.45
C ARG A 21 -10.77 -18.58 -32.40
N VAL A 22 -10.92 -19.18 -31.22
CA VAL A 22 -11.29 -18.45 -30.02
C VAL A 22 -10.11 -17.53 -29.72
N ALA A 23 -10.28 -16.24 -30.01
CA ALA A 23 -9.41 -15.23 -29.43
C ALA A 23 -9.60 -15.35 -27.91
N ALA A 24 -8.55 -15.77 -27.20
CA ALA A 24 -8.48 -15.53 -25.77
C ALA A 24 -8.53 -14.01 -25.63
N GLN A 25 -9.66 -13.49 -25.16
CA GLN A 25 -9.69 -12.13 -24.62
C GLN A 25 -8.76 -12.17 -23.42
N ASP A 26 -7.65 -11.44 -23.52
CA ASP A 26 -6.85 -11.08 -22.36
C ASP A 26 -7.82 -10.61 -21.28
N ALA A 27 -7.84 -11.32 -20.15
CA ALA A 27 -8.67 -10.93 -19.02
C ALA A 27 -8.19 -9.54 -18.60
N VAL A 28 -9.02 -8.52 -18.87
CA VAL A 28 -8.82 -7.19 -18.31
C VAL A 28 -8.69 -7.38 -16.80
N PRO A 29 -7.60 -6.90 -16.15
CA PRO A 29 -7.50 -6.94 -14.71
C PRO A 29 -8.75 -6.29 -14.13
N VAL A 30 -9.55 -7.10 -13.44
CA VAL A 30 -10.75 -6.61 -12.79
C VAL A 30 -10.28 -5.71 -11.64
N PRO A 31 -10.78 -4.46 -11.51
CA PRO A 31 -10.38 -3.58 -10.43
C PRO A 31 -10.61 -4.26 -9.07
N ALA A 32 -9.67 -4.12 -8.14
CA ALA A 32 -9.87 -4.65 -6.79
C ALA A 32 -10.91 -3.79 -6.05
N GLU A 33 -11.84 -4.45 -5.37
CA GLU A 33 -12.77 -3.82 -4.44
C GLU A 33 -12.04 -2.95 -3.42
N ILE A 34 -12.54 -1.72 -3.22
CA ILE A 34 -12.11 -0.84 -2.13
C ILE A 34 -13.30 -0.50 -1.24
N CYS A 35 -13.07 -0.03 -0.02
CA CYS A 35 -14.16 0.37 0.90
C CYS A 35 -14.81 1.71 0.51
N ASN A 36 -15.28 1.85 -0.73
CA ASN A 36 -15.93 3.06 -1.25
C ASN A 36 -17.46 2.89 -1.40
N GLY A 37 -18.00 1.68 -1.18
CA GLY A 37 -19.41 1.35 -1.37
C GLY A 37 -19.82 1.15 -2.83
N LYS A 38 -18.88 0.86 -3.73
CA LYS A 38 -19.14 0.55 -5.14
C LYS A 38 -18.77 -0.91 -5.39
N ASP A 39 -19.38 -1.46 -6.41
CA ASP A 39 -19.00 -2.75 -7.01
C ASP A 39 -17.92 -2.42 -8.05
N ASP A 40 -16.67 -2.34 -7.59
CA ASP A 40 -15.52 -1.95 -8.41
C ASP A 40 -15.11 -3.11 -9.34
N ASP A 41 -15.38 -4.35 -8.95
CA ASP A 41 -15.03 -5.56 -9.68
C ASP A 41 -16.17 -6.10 -10.58
N GLY A 42 -17.37 -5.53 -10.44
CA GLY A 42 -18.54 -5.85 -11.27
C GLY A 42 -19.17 -7.21 -10.96
N ASN A 43 -18.87 -7.80 -9.80
CA ASN A 43 -19.43 -9.07 -9.35
C ASN A 43 -20.85 -8.92 -8.75
N GLY A 44 -21.33 -7.69 -8.58
CA GLY A 44 -22.64 -7.35 -8.03
C GLY A 44 -22.66 -7.19 -6.50
N LEU A 45 -21.51 -7.26 -5.83
CA LEU A 45 -21.34 -7.18 -4.37
C LEU A 45 -20.31 -6.09 -4.03
N ALA A 46 -20.81 -4.93 -3.59
CA ALA A 46 -19.96 -3.84 -3.15
C ALA A 46 -19.12 -4.22 -1.92
N ASP A 47 -17.81 -3.92 -1.99
CA ASP A 47 -16.82 -4.07 -0.93
C ASP A 47 -16.74 -5.49 -0.34
N GLU A 48 -16.97 -6.54 -1.15
CA GLU A 48 -16.92 -7.93 -0.67
C GLU A 48 -15.51 -8.30 -0.17
N GLY A 49 -15.43 -8.98 0.98
CA GLY A 49 -14.12 -9.41 1.52
C GLY A 49 -13.24 -8.29 2.09
N VAL A 50 -13.50 -7.02 1.80
CA VAL A 50 -12.67 -5.88 2.25
C VAL A 50 -12.98 -5.49 3.70
N ASN A 51 -11.94 -5.19 4.47
CA ASN A 51 -12.06 -4.74 5.85
C ASN A 51 -12.52 -3.28 5.96
N CYS A 52 -13.84 -3.09 5.98
CA CYS A 52 -14.44 -1.77 6.04
C CYS A 52 -14.81 -1.31 7.46
N ASP A 53 -13.94 -1.52 8.45
CA ASP A 53 -14.16 -1.03 9.81
C ASP A 53 -14.10 0.50 9.86
N HIS A 54 -15.23 1.12 10.22
CA HIS A 54 -15.33 2.56 10.45
C HIS A 54 -15.26 2.87 11.94
N TYR A 55 -14.75 4.05 12.30
CA TYR A 55 -14.62 4.44 13.71
C TYR A 55 -15.23 5.81 13.99
N LEU A 56 -16.08 5.88 15.00
CA LEU A 56 -16.53 7.13 15.59
C LEU A 56 -15.65 7.46 16.78
N SER A 57 -14.97 8.61 16.75
CA SER A 57 -14.04 9.04 17.78
C SER A 57 -14.73 9.92 18.83
N TYR A 58 -14.24 9.79 20.05
CA TYR A 58 -14.70 10.55 21.20
C TYR A 58 -13.54 11.26 21.85
N LEU A 59 -13.73 12.54 22.17
CA LEU A 59 -12.77 13.30 22.97
C LEU A 59 -12.57 12.62 24.32
N VAL A 60 -11.31 12.41 24.64
CA VAL A 60 -10.80 11.96 25.93
C VAL A 60 -9.68 12.94 26.29
N ASP A 61 -9.48 13.21 27.58
CA ASP A 61 -8.29 13.93 28.00
C ASP A 61 -7.69 13.21 29.20
N LYS A 62 -6.67 12.40 28.92
CA LYS A 62 -5.96 11.62 29.93
C LYS A 62 -4.47 11.76 29.73
N SER A 63 -3.81 12.54 30.58
CA SER A 63 -2.36 12.58 30.67
C SER A 63 -1.80 11.23 31.09
N ILE A 64 -0.63 10.89 30.54
CA ILE A 64 0.12 9.68 30.87
C ILE A 64 1.56 10.05 31.22
N ASN A 65 2.27 9.13 31.88
CA ASN A 65 3.71 9.21 31.93
C ASN A 65 4.26 9.08 30.50
N PRO A 66 5.22 9.90 30.07
CA PRO A 66 5.77 9.82 28.74
C PRO A 66 6.28 8.41 28.39
N ILE A 67 5.90 7.91 27.21
CA ILE A 67 6.35 6.61 26.69
C ILE A 67 7.11 6.85 25.40
N THR A 68 8.33 6.32 25.30
CA THR A 68 9.11 6.38 24.05
C THR A 68 8.80 5.17 23.20
N VAL A 69 8.54 5.39 21.92
CA VAL A 69 8.33 4.34 20.91
C VAL A 69 9.11 4.68 19.66
N LEU A 70 9.52 3.65 18.92
CA LEU A 70 10.13 3.81 17.60
C LEU A 70 9.10 3.40 16.56
N LEU A 71 8.78 4.29 15.62
CA LEU A 71 7.77 4.07 14.58
C LEU A 71 8.40 4.12 13.20
N LYS A 72 7.91 3.28 12.29
CA LYS A 72 8.21 3.31 10.86
C LYS A 72 6.90 3.15 10.10
N ASP A 73 6.73 3.92 9.03
CA ASP A 73 5.66 3.71 8.07
C ASP A 73 6.16 4.02 6.65
N GLN A 74 5.24 4.12 5.69
CA GLN A 74 5.54 4.51 4.31
C GLN A 74 6.04 5.96 4.12
N PHE A 75 5.90 6.83 5.12
CA PHE A 75 6.36 8.21 5.06
C PHE A 75 7.63 8.46 5.85
N ILE A 76 7.94 7.63 6.84
CA ILE A 76 9.14 7.80 7.66
C ILE A 76 9.88 6.47 7.86
N SER A 77 11.20 6.56 7.84
CA SER A 77 12.08 5.55 8.42
C SER A 77 11.87 5.46 9.93
N TYR A 78 12.47 4.45 10.57
CA TYR A 78 12.43 4.29 12.03
C TYR A 78 12.79 5.61 12.75
N THR A 79 11.81 6.18 13.43
CA THR A 79 11.87 7.50 14.07
C THR A 79 11.36 7.42 15.49
N ASP A 80 12.04 8.09 16.41
CA ASP A 80 11.65 8.15 17.81
C ASP A 80 10.47 9.12 18.03
N PHE A 81 9.50 8.65 18.81
CA PHE A 81 8.36 9.43 19.27
C PHE A 81 8.18 9.30 20.78
N THR A 82 7.72 10.37 21.40
CA THR A 82 7.24 10.39 22.79
C THR A 82 5.72 10.53 22.81
N LEU A 83 5.04 9.58 23.47
CA LEU A 83 3.60 9.60 23.71
C LEU A 83 3.31 10.38 25.01
N THR A 84 2.39 11.34 25.01
CA THR A 84 2.18 12.22 26.19
C THR A 84 0.76 12.23 26.77
N THR A 85 -0.25 12.06 25.93
CA THR A 85 -1.66 12.20 26.29
C THR A 85 -2.49 11.23 25.46
N ILE A 86 -3.54 10.66 26.04
CA ILE A 86 -4.60 9.96 25.30
C ILE A 86 -5.69 10.99 25.04
N GLU A 87 -5.84 11.37 23.77
CA GLU A 87 -6.75 12.45 23.37
C GLU A 87 -8.07 11.93 22.81
N ARG A 88 -8.11 10.68 22.32
CA ARG A 88 -9.35 10.10 21.78
C ARG A 88 -9.50 8.60 22.01
N LEU A 89 -10.76 8.20 22.07
CA LEU A 89 -11.22 6.82 21.99
C LEU A 89 -11.99 6.63 20.68
N PHE A 90 -11.58 5.66 19.87
CA PHE A 90 -12.20 5.30 18.62
C PHE A 90 -13.07 4.06 18.82
N ASN A 91 -14.37 4.19 18.56
CA ASN A 91 -15.30 3.07 18.63
C ASN A 91 -15.67 2.58 17.23
N PRO A 92 -15.64 1.27 16.97
CA PRO A 92 -16.18 0.72 15.73
C PRO A 92 -17.65 1.12 15.63
N VAL A 93 -18.03 1.64 14.47
CA VAL A 93 -19.34 2.25 14.23
C VAL A 93 -20.00 1.63 13.02
N ARG A 94 -21.30 1.33 13.14
CA ARG A 94 -22.10 1.02 11.97
C ARG A 94 -22.50 2.32 11.29
N LYS A 95 -22.14 2.47 10.03
CA LYS A 95 -22.44 3.66 9.22
C LYS A 95 -23.48 3.33 8.15
N LEU A 96 -24.47 4.20 8.00
CA LEU A 96 -25.36 4.24 6.84
C LEU A 96 -25.04 5.48 6.02
N HIS A 97 -24.76 5.29 4.74
CA HIS A 97 -24.42 6.35 3.79
C HIS A 97 -24.88 5.94 2.40
N ALA A 98 -25.52 6.85 1.66
CA ALA A 98 -26.03 6.59 0.30
C ALA A 98 -26.88 5.31 0.15
N GLY A 99 -27.65 4.95 1.19
CA GLY A 99 -28.47 3.72 1.20
C GLY A 99 -27.71 2.43 1.54
N LEU A 100 -26.37 2.49 1.61
CA LEU A 100 -25.50 1.38 1.96
C LEU A 100 -25.23 1.34 3.47
N ALA A 101 -25.02 0.12 3.99
CA ALA A 101 -24.79 -0.12 5.40
C ALA A 101 -23.44 -0.81 5.62
N PHE A 102 -22.54 -0.09 6.28
CA PHE A 102 -21.20 -0.56 6.65
C PHE A 102 -21.23 -1.00 8.11
N SER A 103 -21.22 -2.30 8.35
CA SER A 103 -21.23 -2.87 9.70
C SER A 103 -19.80 -3.24 10.11
N PRO A 104 -19.38 -2.97 11.36
CA PRO A 104 -18.05 -3.35 11.83
C PRO A 104 -17.83 -4.85 11.69
N ARG A 105 -16.73 -5.23 11.04
CA ARG A 105 -16.25 -6.62 10.97
C ARG A 105 -15.54 -7.01 12.26
N ARG A 106 -14.88 -6.07 12.95
CA ARG A 106 -14.25 -6.28 14.26
C ARG A 106 -14.87 -5.38 15.34
N PRO A 107 -16.04 -5.76 15.89
CA PRO A 107 -16.77 -4.91 16.85
C PRO A 107 -16.09 -4.75 18.22
N ASP A 108 -15.06 -5.56 18.50
CA ASP A 108 -14.23 -5.52 19.70
C ASP A 108 -12.92 -4.75 19.51
N LEU A 109 -12.57 -4.37 18.28
CA LEU A 109 -11.40 -3.57 17.97
C LEU A 109 -11.72 -2.08 18.17
N HIS A 110 -11.12 -1.49 19.20
CA HIS A 110 -11.11 -0.04 19.41
C HIS A 110 -9.71 0.50 19.19
N TYR A 111 -9.59 1.83 19.15
CA TYR A 111 -8.29 2.49 19.19
C TYR A 111 -8.22 3.56 20.28
N LEU A 112 -7.05 3.70 20.87
CA LEU A 112 -6.67 4.89 21.63
C LEU A 112 -5.72 5.75 20.80
N ALA A 113 -6.03 7.03 20.69
CA ALA A 113 -5.16 8.00 20.02
C ALA A 113 -4.22 8.64 21.03
N TYR A 114 -2.95 8.25 20.98
CA TYR A 114 -1.88 8.84 21.76
C TYR A 114 -1.30 10.02 21.01
N ARG A 115 -1.25 11.19 21.64
CA ARG A 115 -0.52 12.34 21.11
C ARG A 115 0.96 12.00 21.01
N VAL A 116 1.52 12.12 19.81
CA VAL A 116 2.94 11.93 19.57
C VAL A 116 3.67 13.26 19.56
N LYS A 117 4.93 13.24 20.01
CA LYS A 117 5.91 14.31 19.86
C LYS A 117 7.19 13.73 19.27
N THR A 118 7.77 14.43 18.30
CA THR A 118 9.08 14.11 17.75
C THR A 118 9.82 15.41 17.45
N SER A 119 11.15 15.35 17.47
CA SER A 119 12.02 16.43 16.97
C SER A 119 12.40 16.22 15.51
N ALA A 120 12.06 15.06 14.92
CA ALA A 120 12.37 14.78 13.52
C ALA A 120 11.60 15.75 12.61
N PRO A 121 12.27 16.40 11.64
CA PRO A 121 11.57 17.20 10.64
C PRO A 121 10.71 16.29 9.76
N PHE A 122 9.59 16.83 9.28
CA PHE A 122 8.73 16.15 8.32
C PHE A 122 8.48 17.08 7.14
N ALA A 123 8.89 16.65 5.94
CA ALA A 123 8.58 17.33 4.70
C ALA A 123 7.17 16.93 4.22
N PRO A 124 6.30 17.88 3.85
CA PRO A 124 4.97 17.56 3.34
C PRO A 124 5.00 16.59 2.15
N ARG A 125 4.05 15.65 2.11
CA ARG A 125 3.94 14.63 1.06
C ARG A 125 2.53 14.59 0.49
N PRO A 126 2.31 14.92 -0.78
CA PRO A 126 1.03 14.65 -1.41
C PRO A 126 0.77 13.18 -1.63
N VAL A 127 -0.50 12.85 -1.53
CA VAL A 127 -1.05 11.54 -1.84
C VAL A 127 -2.43 11.71 -2.44
N LEU A 128 -2.83 10.74 -3.26
CA LEU A 128 -4.20 10.61 -3.72
C LEU A 128 -4.92 9.69 -2.74
N ILE A 129 -6.00 10.18 -2.16
CA ILE A 129 -6.91 9.37 -1.36
C ILE A 129 -8.16 9.04 -2.14
N GLU A 130 -8.72 7.86 -1.87
CA GLU A 130 -10.01 7.44 -2.39
C GLU A 130 -10.79 6.69 -1.30
N ASN A 131 -11.99 7.17 -1.02
CA ASN A 131 -12.95 6.55 -0.10
C ASN A 131 -14.38 6.88 -0.54
N GLN A 132 -15.37 6.47 0.27
CA GLN A 132 -16.78 6.66 -0.08
C GLN A 132 -17.27 8.12 -0.12
N PHE A 133 -16.51 9.08 0.41
CA PHE A 133 -16.87 10.49 0.37
C PHE A 133 -16.22 11.20 -0.80
N GLU A 134 -14.99 10.81 -1.14
CA GLU A 134 -14.21 11.53 -2.12
C GLU A 134 -13.05 10.74 -2.73
N ARG A 135 -12.59 11.23 -3.88
CA ARG A 135 -11.28 10.93 -4.46
C ARG A 135 -10.55 12.26 -4.63
N ARG A 136 -9.43 12.45 -3.93
CA ARG A 136 -8.78 13.77 -3.79
C ARG A 136 -7.29 13.66 -3.55
N GLU A 137 -6.53 14.59 -4.14
CA GLU A 137 -5.13 14.82 -3.77
C GLU A 137 -5.05 15.69 -2.51
N ILE A 138 -4.29 15.24 -1.52
CA ILE A 138 -4.13 15.92 -0.23
C ILE A 138 -2.65 16.05 0.10
N GLN A 139 -2.30 17.08 0.88
CA GLN A 139 -0.96 17.27 1.43
C GLN A 139 -0.88 16.69 2.83
N VAL A 140 -0.08 15.63 3.00
CA VAL A 140 0.26 15.09 4.32
C VAL A 140 1.30 15.97 4.97
N LEU A 141 1.01 16.44 6.17
CA LEU A 141 1.88 17.28 7.00
C LEU A 141 2.49 16.41 8.11
N LYS A 142 2.65 16.93 9.31
CA LYS A 142 3.40 16.26 10.38
C LYS A 142 2.62 15.14 11.11
N PRO A 143 3.32 14.17 11.72
CA PRO A 143 2.71 13.19 12.63
C PRO A 143 1.99 13.86 13.81
N ARG A 144 0.86 13.29 14.21
CA ARG A 144 -0.01 13.81 15.28
C ARG A 144 -0.41 12.77 16.30
N TYR A 145 -0.85 11.60 15.86
CA TYR A 145 -1.32 10.54 16.76
C TYR A 145 -0.72 9.18 16.42
N LEU A 146 -0.49 8.37 17.44
CA LEU A 146 -0.39 6.92 17.30
C LEU A 146 -1.74 6.32 17.72
N LEU A 147 -2.42 5.63 16.80
CA LEU A 147 -3.56 4.79 17.14
C LEU A 147 -3.08 3.41 17.55
N ALA A 148 -3.32 3.05 18.80
CA ALA A 148 -3.02 1.75 19.36
C ALA A 148 -4.29 0.89 19.44
N PRO A 149 -4.30 -0.35 18.90
CA PRO A 149 -5.39 -1.30 19.10
C PRO A 149 -5.68 -1.50 20.58
N ALA A 150 -6.94 -1.34 20.95
CA ALA A 150 -7.38 -1.39 22.34
C ALA A 150 -8.66 -2.22 22.46
N GLY A 151 -8.73 -3.00 23.53
CA GLY A 151 -9.98 -3.55 24.03
C GLY A 151 -10.70 -2.50 24.85
N LYS A 152 -12.03 -2.54 24.89
CA LYS A 152 -12.80 -1.59 25.71
C LYS A 152 -14.05 -2.20 26.31
N LYS A 153 -14.22 -2.02 27.61
CA LYS A 153 -15.38 -2.46 28.40
C LYS A 153 -16.11 -1.27 29.01
N LYS A 154 -17.44 -1.27 28.90
CA LYS A 154 -18.27 -0.29 29.62
C LYS A 154 -18.26 -0.63 31.11
N ILE A 155 -18.17 0.39 31.94
CA ILE A 155 -18.17 0.26 33.40
C ILE A 155 -19.26 1.16 33.98
N GLY A 156 -20.05 0.63 34.92
CA GLY A 156 -21.07 1.41 35.65
C GLY A 156 -20.53 2.11 36.90
N ILE A 157 -19.21 2.06 37.12
CA ILE A 157 -18.53 2.59 38.31
C ILE A 157 -17.66 3.78 37.87
N PRO A 158 -17.55 4.86 38.67
CA PRO A 158 -16.64 5.97 38.37
C PRO A 158 -15.19 5.50 38.14
N THR A 159 -14.54 6.04 37.10
CA THR A 159 -13.18 5.67 36.67
C THR A 159 -12.13 5.84 37.77
N ASP A 160 -12.32 6.81 38.65
CA ASP A 160 -11.36 7.18 39.70
C ASP A 160 -11.23 6.09 40.78
N ARG A 161 -12.30 5.29 40.95
CA ARG A 161 -12.30 4.11 41.84
C ARG A 161 -11.62 2.88 41.22
N ILE A 162 -11.40 2.88 39.91
CA ILE A 162 -10.80 1.76 39.18
C ILE A 162 -9.30 1.98 39.00
N THR A 163 -8.85 3.21 38.76
CA THR A 163 -7.42 3.53 38.67
C THR A 163 -6.68 3.45 40.01
N SER A 164 -7.41 3.40 41.12
CA SER A 164 -6.90 3.18 42.48
C SER A 164 -7.04 1.71 42.94
N ALA A 165 -7.63 0.84 42.10
CA ALA A 165 -7.75 -0.57 42.41
C ALA A 165 -6.38 -1.27 42.31
N PRO A 166 -6.13 -2.33 43.08
CA PRO A 166 -4.90 -3.11 42.95
C PRO A 166 -4.78 -3.76 41.56
N GLU A 167 -3.57 -3.91 41.03
CA GLU A 167 -3.32 -4.40 39.66
C GLU A 167 -4.01 -5.74 39.35
N ASN A 168 -4.07 -6.65 40.33
CA ASN A 168 -4.73 -7.95 40.18
C ASN A 168 -6.26 -7.85 39.99
N VAL A 169 -6.90 -6.77 40.44
CA VAL A 169 -8.33 -6.49 40.21
C VAL A 169 -8.51 -5.85 38.84
N LEU A 170 -7.64 -4.92 38.45
CA LEU A 170 -7.62 -4.32 37.12
C LEU A 170 -7.43 -5.37 36.03
N ALA A 171 -6.50 -6.32 36.22
CA ALA A 171 -6.25 -7.40 35.26
C ALA A 171 -7.47 -8.30 35.03
N LYS A 172 -8.30 -8.56 36.05
CA LYS A 172 -9.54 -9.34 35.91
C LYS A 172 -10.67 -8.58 35.21
N LEU A 173 -10.65 -7.26 35.29
CA LEU A 173 -11.66 -6.40 34.67
C LEU A 173 -11.26 -5.92 33.28
N ALA A 174 -9.97 -6.00 32.97
CA ALA A 174 -9.37 -5.56 31.72
C ALA A 174 -10.03 -6.26 30.52
N PRO A 175 -10.48 -5.51 29.51
CA PRO A 175 -10.84 -6.12 28.24
C PRO A 175 -9.62 -6.77 27.59
N SER A 176 -9.84 -7.77 26.73
CA SER A 176 -8.78 -8.38 25.93
C SER A 176 -8.20 -7.35 24.97
N VAL A 177 -6.87 -7.36 24.78
CA VAL A 177 -6.21 -6.56 23.74
C VAL A 177 -6.45 -7.26 22.40
N PRO A 178 -7.08 -6.60 21.40
CA PRO A 178 -7.23 -7.16 20.07
C PRO A 178 -5.88 -7.55 19.47
N GLN A 179 -5.82 -8.76 18.90
CA GLN A 179 -4.65 -9.26 18.18
C GLN A 179 -4.86 -9.06 16.67
N HIS A 180 -3.78 -9.07 15.89
CA HIS A 180 -3.83 -8.96 14.42
C HIS A 180 -4.57 -7.70 13.94
N ALA A 181 -4.22 -6.55 14.52
CA ALA A 181 -4.70 -5.25 14.09
C ALA A 181 -3.52 -4.30 13.88
N ASN A 182 -3.61 -3.49 12.83
CA ASN A 182 -2.63 -2.43 12.56
C ASN A 182 -2.57 -1.45 13.72
N HIS A 183 -1.35 -1.00 14.01
CA HIS A 183 -1.15 0.32 14.60
C HIS A 183 -1.18 1.35 13.49
N TYR A 184 -1.67 2.57 13.79
CA TYR A 184 -1.65 3.65 12.81
C TYR A 184 -0.86 4.85 13.29
N LEU A 185 -0.01 5.39 12.44
CA LEU A 185 0.55 6.73 12.62
C LEU A 185 -0.31 7.71 11.80
N CYS A 186 -0.97 8.63 12.50
CA CYS A 186 -1.83 9.64 11.90
C CYS A 186 -1.09 10.96 11.75
N TYR A 187 -1.28 11.59 10.60
CA TYR A 187 -0.64 12.83 10.19
C TYR A 187 -1.68 13.93 10.04
N ASP A 188 -1.34 15.15 10.47
CA ASP A 188 -2.06 16.36 10.07
C ASP A 188 -2.11 16.42 8.54
N ILE A 189 -3.22 16.86 7.97
CA ILE A 189 -3.32 17.25 6.56
C ILE A 189 -3.71 18.73 6.45
N GLU A 190 -3.55 19.33 5.28
CA GLU A 190 -4.16 20.63 5.02
C GLU A 190 -5.69 20.49 5.06
N PRO A 191 -6.40 21.11 6.02
CA PRO A 191 -7.83 20.87 6.19
C PRO A 191 -8.63 21.42 5.02
N TYR A 192 -9.63 20.66 4.59
CA TYR A 192 -10.60 21.10 3.59
C TYR A 192 -12.00 20.64 3.98
N ASP A 193 -13.00 21.37 3.49
CA ASP A 193 -14.39 21.10 3.81
C ASP A 193 -14.96 19.95 2.99
N VAL A 194 -15.83 19.19 3.64
CA VAL A 194 -16.63 18.10 3.06
C VAL A 194 -18.09 18.37 3.40
N ALA A 195 -19.02 17.86 2.60
CA ALA A 195 -20.44 18.11 2.82
C ALA A 195 -21.25 16.82 2.64
N ASP A 196 -21.14 15.93 3.63
CA ASP A 196 -21.84 14.65 3.63
C ASP A 196 -22.71 14.46 4.87
N GLU A 197 -23.72 13.60 4.73
CA GLU A 197 -24.57 13.16 5.84
C GLU A 197 -24.51 11.64 6.00
N VAL A 198 -24.42 11.21 7.25
CA VAL A 198 -24.32 9.80 7.63
C VAL A 198 -25.16 9.50 8.86
N LEU A 199 -25.78 8.32 8.89
CA LEU A 199 -26.42 7.79 10.08
C LEU A 199 -25.44 6.83 10.77
N LEU A 200 -24.96 7.23 11.95
CA LEU A 200 -23.99 6.46 12.71
C LEU A 200 -24.64 5.78 13.91
N ARG A 201 -24.25 4.53 14.17
CA ARG A 201 -24.63 3.78 15.36
C ARG A 201 -23.42 3.08 15.94
N ASP A 202 -23.02 3.52 17.11
CA ASP A 202 -22.03 2.83 17.93
C ASP A 202 -22.69 2.38 19.25
N GLN A 203 -21.87 1.91 20.17
CA GLN A 203 -22.31 1.48 21.50
C GLN A 203 -22.80 2.64 22.41
N PHE A 204 -22.52 3.90 22.11
CA PHE A 204 -22.92 5.04 22.93
C PHE A 204 -24.13 5.78 22.38
N GLN A 205 -24.31 5.80 21.05
CA GLN A 205 -25.36 6.57 20.41
C GLN A 205 -25.77 6.03 19.03
N LYS A 206 -26.94 6.47 18.57
CA LYS A 206 -27.43 6.32 17.20
C LYS A 206 -27.97 7.67 16.72
N ARG A 207 -27.26 8.37 15.82
CA ARG A 207 -27.61 9.74 15.40
C ARG A 207 -27.19 10.03 13.96
N LEU A 208 -27.85 11.00 13.36
CA LEU A 208 -27.41 11.61 12.10
C LEU A 208 -26.26 12.58 12.40
N PHE A 209 -25.24 12.57 11.54
CA PHE A 209 -24.10 13.47 11.60
C PHE A 209 -23.83 14.07 10.23
N LYS A 210 -23.32 15.31 10.24
CA LYS A 210 -22.71 15.95 9.08
C LYS A 210 -21.21 15.74 9.12
N VAL A 211 -20.63 15.22 8.05
CA VAL A 211 -19.17 15.15 7.85
C VAL A 211 -18.77 16.47 7.21
N VAL A 212 -17.97 17.27 7.92
CA VAL A 212 -17.79 18.69 7.56
C VAL A 212 -16.38 19.07 7.16
N ARG A 213 -15.36 18.35 7.66
CA ARG A 213 -13.96 18.75 7.43
C ARG A 213 -13.01 17.57 7.55
N ALA A 214 -12.09 17.45 6.61
CA ALA A 214 -11.02 16.46 6.64
C ALA A 214 -9.88 16.91 7.57
N LEU A 215 -9.37 16.01 8.41
CA LEU A 215 -8.40 16.35 9.47
C LEU A 215 -7.09 15.58 9.39
N TYR A 216 -7.14 14.25 9.29
CA TYR A 216 -5.94 13.40 9.38
C TYR A 216 -6.00 12.22 8.43
N LEU A 217 -4.84 11.87 7.87
CA LEU A 217 -4.59 10.58 7.25
C LEU A 217 -3.80 9.69 8.21
N CYS A 218 -4.27 8.46 8.42
CA CYS A 218 -3.66 7.47 9.30
C CYS A 218 -3.12 6.30 8.50
N ASN A 219 -1.81 6.12 8.56
CA ASN A 219 -1.10 5.04 7.87
C ASN A 219 -0.81 3.86 8.78
N PRO A 220 -0.93 2.61 8.30
CA PRO A 220 -0.40 1.45 8.99
C PRO A 220 1.09 1.66 9.31
N ALA A 221 1.47 1.39 10.56
CA ALA A 221 2.83 1.65 11.04
C ALA A 221 3.39 0.44 11.78
N VAL A 222 4.66 0.14 11.51
CA VAL A 222 5.48 -0.72 12.37
C VAL A 222 5.79 0.05 13.64
N LYS A 223 5.65 -0.62 14.78
CA LYS A 223 6.00 -0.06 16.09
C LYS A 223 6.98 -0.97 16.79
N ASN A 224 8.09 -0.40 17.27
CA ASN A 224 8.98 -1.05 18.20
C ASN A 224 8.87 -0.38 19.57
N HIS A 225 8.62 -1.19 20.60
CA HIS A 225 8.53 -0.76 21.98
C HIS A 225 9.10 -1.85 22.89
N ASN A 226 10.07 -1.49 23.74
CA ASN A 226 10.76 -2.41 24.67
C ASN A 226 11.33 -3.67 23.98
N GLY A 227 11.83 -3.54 22.74
CA GLY A 227 12.38 -4.65 21.96
C GLY A 227 11.32 -5.54 21.30
N GLN A 228 10.03 -5.28 21.52
CA GLN A 228 8.95 -5.95 20.81
C GLN A 228 8.58 -5.17 19.55
N VAL A 229 8.66 -5.83 18.41
CA VAL A 229 8.23 -5.30 17.11
C VAL A 229 6.78 -5.73 16.86
N TYR A 230 5.97 -4.79 16.40
CA TYR A 230 4.60 -5.00 15.97
C TYR A 230 4.54 -4.63 14.50
N ASP A 231 4.45 -5.64 13.64
CA ASP A 231 4.44 -5.47 12.19
C ASP A 231 3.08 -4.98 11.67
N ILE A 232 3.09 -4.49 10.43
CA ILE A 232 1.88 -4.13 9.70
C ILE A 232 1.14 -5.42 9.35
N VAL A 233 -0.15 -5.48 9.71
CA VAL A 233 -1.03 -6.63 9.45
C VAL A 233 -1.71 -6.48 8.10
N ASP A 234 -2.07 -5.25 7.74
CA ASP A 234 -2.72 -4.89 6.48
C ASP A 234 -2.13 -3.58 5.97
N GLU A 235 -1.31 -3.64 4.94
CA GLU A 235 -0.63 -2.47 4.37
C GLU A 235 -1.55 -1.57 3.52
N ASN A 236 -2.71 -2.10 3.10
CA ASN A 236 -3.58 -1.46 2.12
C ASN A 236 -4.72 -0.66 2.77
N THR A 237 -5.06 -0.95 4.03
CA THR A 237 -6.12 -0.23 4.75
C THR A 237 -5.57 0.95 5.55
N HIS A 238 -5.66 2.16 4.99
CA HIS A 238 -5.45 3.43 5.69
C HIS A 238 -6.77 3.94 6.30
N LEU A 239 -6.70 4.93 7.19
CA LEU A 239 -7.91 5.63 7.67
C LEU A 239 -7.83 7.12 7.36
N MET A 240 -8.89 7.68 6.79
CA MET A 240 -9.09 9.12 6.70
C MET A 240 -10.08 9.57 7.77
N CYS A 241 -9.70 10.56 8.57
CA CYS A 241 -10.49 11.07 9.68
C CYS A 241 -11.09 12.43 9.36
N TYR A 242 -12.40 12.54 9.56
CA TYR A 242 -13.20 13.73 9.30
C TYR A 242 -13.90 14.21 10.57
N GLU A 243 -13.96 15.52 10.78
CA GLU A 243 -14.81 16.14 11.80
C GLU A 243 -16.29 15.87 11.49
N VAL A 244 -17.05 15.56 12.54
CA VAL A 244 -18.49 15.35 12.45
C VAL A 244 -19.29 16.24 13.39
N LEU A 245 -20.35 16.86 12.87
CA LEU A 245 -21.27 17.66 13.66
C LEU A 245 -22.63 16.97 13.82
N PRO A 246 -23.30 17.16 14.98
CA PRO A 246 -22.86 17.92 16.14
C PRO A 246 -21.93 17.13 17.08
N HIS A 247 -21.09 17.83 17.85
CA HIS A 247 -20.26 17.25 18.92
C HIS A 247 -21.12 16.83 20.12
N ASN A 248 -21.83 15.71 20.00
CA ASN A 248 -22.74 15.23 21.03
C ASN A 248 -22.00 14.82 22.30
N LEU A 249 -22.39 15.39 23.44
CA LEU A 249 -21.94 14.95 24.78
C LEU A 249 -22.48 13.55 25.10
N VAL A 250 -21.59 12.63 25.49
CA VAL A 250 -21.93 11.26 25.88
C VAL A 250 -21.55 10.93 27.32
N ASN A 251 -20.48 11.52 27.85
CA ASN A 251 -20.03 11.39 29.25
C ASN A 251 -19.97 9.94 29.76
N ARG A 252 -19.35 9.02 29.02
CA ARG A 252 -19.33 7.59 29.33
C ARG A 252 -17.99 7.14 29.93
N PRO A 253 -17.95 6.66 31.18
CA PRO A 253 -16.77 6.00 31.72
C PRO A 253 -16.57 4.62 31.06
N VAL A 254 -15.33 4.34 30.67
CA VAL A 254 -14.92 3.06 30.11
C VAL A 254 -13.57 2.62 30.66
N LEU A 255 -13.37 1.31 30.67
CA LEU A 255 -12.07 0.70 30.90
C LEU A 255 -11.50 0.25 29.57
N THR A 256 -10.28 0.67 29.25
CA THR A 256 -9.57 0.28 28.04
C THR A 256 -8.31 -0.50 28.40
N HIS A 257 -7.87 -1.34 27.48
CA HIS A 257 -6.63 -2.09 27.60
C HIS A 257 -5.98 -2.19 26.23
N ASP A 258 -4.79 -1.63 26.12
CA ASP A 258 -3.89 -1.76 24.98
C ASP A 258 -2.51 -2.23 25.46
N GLN A 259 -1.52 -2.23 24.57
CA GLN A 259 -0.16 -2.64 24.90
C GLN A 259 0.54 -1.77 25.98
N PHE A 260 0.02 -0.58 26.27
CA PHE A 260 0.56 0.32 27.30
C PHE A 260 -0.19 0.15 28.63
N GLY A 261 -1.04 -0.86 28.72
CA GLY A 261 -1.72 -1.32 29.93
C GLY A 261 -3.12 -0.74 30.10
N VAL A 262 -3.76 -1.12 31.21
CA VAL A 262 -5.16 -0.79 31.49
C VAL A 262 -5.33 0.69 31.83
N LYS A 263 -6.35 1.35 31.29
CA LYS A 263 -6.68 2.76 31.56
C LYS A 263 -8.18 2.96 31.80
N GLY A 264 -8.51 3.65 32.88
CA GLY A 264 -9.85 4.20 33.08
C GLY A 264 -9.95 5.57 32.42
N ILE A 265 -10.83 5.72 31.44
CA ILE A 265 -11.04 6.97 30.70
C ILE A 265 -12.54 7.30 30.61
N LYS A 266 -12.86 8.58 30.35
CA LYS A 266 -14.22 9.04 30.15
C LYS A 266 -14.36 9.62 28.75
N ALA A 267 -15.18 8.99 27.91
CA ALA A 267 -15.55 9.53 26.60
C ALA A 267 -16.48 10.73 26.83
N LEU A 268 -16.05 11.92 26.42
CA LEU A 268 -16.74 13.18 26.73
C LEU A 268 -17.78 13.52 25.66
N GLN A 269 -17.32 13.74 24.44
CA GLN A 269 -18.15 14.10 23.30
C GLN A 269 -17.65 13.48 22.01
N THR A 270 -18.50 13.46 20.99
CA THR A 270 -18.18 12.98 19.64
C THR A 270 -17.34 14.02 18.92
N GLU A 271 -16.33 13.60 18.15
CA GLU A 271 -15.47 14.51 17.40
C GLU A 271 -15.39 14.12 15.93
N GLU A 272 -15.04 12.87 15.62
CA GLU A 272 -14.65 12.50 14.26
C GLU A 272 -15.25 11.18 13.80
N LEU A 273 -15.41 11.05 12.49
CA LEU A 273 -15.61 9.78 11.80
C LEU A 273 -14.33 9.47 11.01
N CYS A 274 -13.71 8.35 11.32
CA CYS A 274 -12.59 7.81 10.57
C CYS A 274 -13.05 6.62 9.73
N VAL A 275 -12.66 6.63 8.46
CA VAL A 275 -13.17 5.70 7.47
C VAL A 275 -12.00 5.04 6.74
N PRO A 276 -12.13 3.75 6.37
CA PRO A 276 -11.19 3.09 5.47
C PRO A 276 -10.94 3.95 4.23
N THR A 277 -9.69 4.05 3.81
CA THR A 277 -9.31 4.90 2.67
C THR A 277 -8.17 4.22 1.94
N ARG A 278 -8.29 4.12 0.62
CA ARG A 278 -7.16 3.75 -0.22
C ARG A 278 -6.29 4.97 -0.39
N LYS A 279 -4.99 4.81 -0.17
CA LYS A 279 -4.00 5.84 -0.42
C LYS A 279 -3.09 5.37 -1.55
N THR A 280 -2.88 6.25 -2.52
CA THR A 280 -1.87 6.10 -3.56
C THR A 280 -0.83 7.20 -3.37
N PRO A 281 0.47 6.88 -3.21
CA PRO A 281 1.51 7.89 -3.22
C PRO A 281 1.42 8.71 -4.50
N LEU A 282 1.36 10.03 -4.37
CA LEU A 282 1.65 10.90 -5.49
C LEU A 282 3.13 11.19 -5.36
N HIS A 283 3.93 10.68 -6.28
CA HIS A 283 5.36 10.91 -6.24
C HIS A 283 5.62 12.42 -6.35
N THR A 284 5.98 13.05 -5.24
CA THR A 284 6.47 14.45 -5.17
C THR A 284 7.85 14.57 -4.60
N THR A 285 8.63 13.52 -4.78
CA THR A 285 10.00 13.83 -5.15
C THR A 285 9.89 14.28 -6.59
N THR A 286 9.91 15.59 -6.85
CA THR A 286 10.09 16.03 -8.23
C THR A 286 11.43 15.46 -8.66
N CYS A 287 11.43 14.43 -9.49
CA CYS A 287 12.63 14.02 -10.18
C CYS A 287 12.94 15.18 -11.13
N THR A 288 13.72 16.16 -10.67
CA THR A 288 14.07 17.30 -11.48
C THR A 288 15.22 16.90 -12.37
N LEU A 289 14.96 16.78 -13.66
CA LEU A 289 15.99 16.65 -14.67
C LEU A 289 16.35 18.04 -15.20
N PRO A 290 17.63 18.31 -15.47
CA PRO A 290 18.02 19.53 -16.16
C PRO A 290 17.37 19.57 -17.56
N ASP A 291 17.09 20.76 -18.04
CA ASP A 291 16.68 20.95 -19.43
C ASP A 291 17.78 20.48 -20.41
N ASP A 292 17.36 19.73 -21.42
CA ASP A 292 18.13 19.30 -22.57
C ASP A 292 17.38 19.78 -23.84
N ASN A 293 17.53 21.06 -24.17
CA ASN A 293 16.95 21.70 -25.36
C ASN A 293 15.42 21.61 -25.44
N GLY A 294 14.73 21.98 -24.35
CA GLY A 294 13.27 21.95 -24.29
C GLY A 294 12.70 20.56 -24.00
N THR A 295 13.51 19.61 -23.53
CA THR A 295 13.08 18.31 -23.01
C THR A 295 14.06 17.85 -21.92
N ALA A 296 14.07 16.56 -21.57
CA ALA A 296 15.04 15.99 -20.65
C ALA A 296 15.54 14.62 -21.10
N VAL A 297 16.70 14.21 -20.57
CA VAL A 297 17.26 12.87 -20.71
C VAL A 297 16.57 11.94 -19.71
N VAL A 298 15.75 11.00 -20.21
CA VAL A 298 14.86 10.20 -19.35
C VAL A 298 15.55 9.02 -18.67
N PHE A 299 16.73 8.62 -19.14
CA PHE A 299 17.51 7.52 -18.59
C PHE A 299 19.00 7.83 -18.68
N ASP A 300 19.68 7.74 -17.55
CA ASP A 300 21.09 8.07 -17.36
C ASP A 300 21.68 7.29 -16.18
N ALA A 301 22.96 7.49 -15.88
CA ALA A 301 23.64 6.77 -14.80
C ALA A 301 23.11 7.09 -13.39
N ASN A 302 22.33 8.17 -13.23
CA ASN A 302 21.71 8.53 -11.95
C ASN A 302 20.29 7.99 -11.83
N THR A 303 19.81 7.31 -12.87
CA THR A 303 18.46 6.78 -12.91
C THR A 303 18.38 5.53 -12.04
N THR A 304 17.41 5.51 -11.14
CA THR A 304 17.11 4.40 -10.26
C THR A 304 15.65 4.01 -10.41
N TYR A 305 15.34 2.71 -10.35
CA TYR A 305 13.97 2.19 -10.33
C TYR A 305 13.77 1.20 -9.19
N HIS A 306 12.59 1.21 -8.58
CA HIS A 306 12.22 0.29 -7.50
C HIS A 306 10.79 -0.23 -7.67
N ASN A 307 10.53 -1.46 -7.21
CA ASN A 307 9.21 -2.06 -7.26
C ASN A 307 8.23 -1.42 -6.25
N THR A 308 7.08 -0.93 -6.70
CA THR A 308 6.19 -0.09 -5.85
C THR A 308 5.01 -0.81 -5.21
N GLU A 309 4.57 -1.94 -5.79
CA GLU A 309 3.34 -2.64 -5.36
C GLU A 309 3.59 -4.11 -5.00
N ASN A 310 4.39 -4.84 -5.79
CA ASN A 310 4.60 -6.28 -5.63
C ASN A 310 6.09 -6.64 -5.55
N HIS A 311 6.42 -7.76 -4.89
CA HIS A 311 7.77 -8.32 -4.87
C HIS A 311 8.02 -9.23 -6.08
N LEU A 312 9.28 -9.37 -6.47
CA LEU A 312 9.69 -10.40 -7.42
C LEU A 312 9.58 -11.77 -6.73
N VAL A 313 9.02 -12.76 -7.40
CA VAL A 313 8.94 -14.13 -6.91
C VAL A 313 10.07 -14.93 -7.55
N ILE A 314 11.00 -15.42 -6.72
CA ILE A 314 12.13 -16.25 -7.13
C ILE A 314 11.74 -17.73 -7.03
N ALA A 315 11.04 -18.11 -5.96
CA ALA A 315 10.54 -19.46 -5.73
C ALA A 315 9.14 -19.40 -5.13
N GLN A 316 8.20 -20.16 -5.67
CA GLN A 316 6.85 -20.26 -5.09
C GLN A 316 6.89 -20.96 -3.73
N PRO A 317 6.01 -20.58 -2.79
CA PRO A 317 5.82 -21.34 -1.57
C PRO A 317 5.33 -22.75 -1.88
N THR A 318 5.85 -23.73 -1.15
CA THR A 318 5.37 -25.11 -1.18
C THR A 318 4.64 -25.44 0.12
N PRO A 319 3.82 -26.51 0.20
CA PRO A 319 3.13 -26.87 1.44
C PRO A 319 4.05 -27.08 2.66
N THR A 320 5.34 -27.29 2.41
CA THR A 320 6.37 -27.58 3.44
C THR A 320 7.47 -26.53 3.50
N GLY A 321 7.42 -25.46 2.71
CA GLY A 321 8.50 -24.46 2.63
C GLY A 321 8.00 -23.09 2.21
N GLU A 322 8.50 -22.06 2.86
CA GLU A 322 8.20 -20.67 2.51
C GLU A 322 8.76 -20.33 1.11
N GLY A 323 8.01 -19.53 0.35
CA GLY A 323 8.47 -19.03 -0.94
C GLY A 323 9.61 -18.02 -0.77
N LEU A 324 10.36 -17.78 -1.84
CA LEU A 324 11.43 -16.79 -1.86
C LEU A 324 11.00 -15.62 -2.74
N THR A 325 10.89 -14.44 -2.14
CA THR A 325 10.57 -13.20 -2.84
C THR A 325 11.71 -12.19 -2.69
N ALA A 326 11.76 -11.17 -3.55
CA ALA A 326 12.74 -10.11 -3.47
C ALA A 326 12.17 -8.73 -3.84
N ASN A 327 12.62 -7.71 -3.13
CA ASN A 327 12.52 -6.32 -3.62
C ASN A 327 13.64 -6.04 -4.60
N ALA A 328 13.31 -5.38 -5.70
CA ALA A 328 14.23 -5.01 -6.77
C ALA A 328 14.54 -3.52 -6.73
N LEU A 329 15.83 -3.20 -6.72
CA LEU A 329 16.35 -1.87 -6.99
C LEU A 329 17.28 -1.96 -8.20
N LEU A 330 16.84 -1.39 -9.32
CA LEU A 330 17.65 -1.23 -10.51
C LEU A 330 18.42 0.09 -10.41
N GLN A 331 19.75 0.02 -10.44
CA GLN A 331 20.62 1.18 -10.33
C GLN A 331 21.92 0.98 -11.09
N SER A 332 22.51 2.08 -11.55
CA SER A 332 23.84 2.04 -12.14
C SER A 332 24.90 1.67 -11.09
N GLY A 333 25.79 0.76 -11.44
CA GLY A 333 27.03 0.47 -10.74
C GLY A 333 28.20 1.37 -11.16
N PRO A 334 29.38 1.20 -10.55
CA PRO A 334 30.56 2.04 -10.82
C PRO A 334 31.03 2.03 -12.28
N ASP A 335 30.81 0.91 -12.97
CA ASP A 335 31.26 0.69 -14.35
C ASP A 335 30.11 0.77 -15.36
N THR A 336 28.93 1.31 -14.98
CA THR A 336 27.78 1.38 -15.87
C THR A 336 28.02 2.33 -17.03
N VAL A 337 27.96 1.79 -18.24
CA VAL A 337 27.93 2.57 -19.48
C VAL A 337 26.51 2.57 -20.04
N ILE A 338 25.96 3.77 -20.20
CA ILE A 338 24.67 3.99 -20.88
C ILE A 338 24.94 4.75 -22.16
N SER A 339 24.53 4.17 -23.29
CA SER A 339 24.58 4.83 -24.59
C SER A 339 23.17 5.23 -25.04
N ARG A 340 23.03 6.46 -25.52
CA ARG A 340 21.79 7.03 -26.08
C ARG A 340 21.95 7.16 -27.58
N SER A 341 20.94 6.73 -28.33
CA SER A 341 20.82 6.91 -29.78
C SER A 341 19.41 7.35 -30.16
N GLY A 342 19.25 7.94 -31.34
CA GLY A 342 17.99 8.55 -31.77
C GLY A 342 17.85 10.01 -31.34
N THR A 343 16.66 10.58 -31.47
CA THR A 343 16.33 11.93 -31.01
C THR A 343 14.96 11.95 -30.32
N PRO A 344 14.69 12.91 -29.42
CA PRO A 344 13.38 13.04 -28.79
C PRO A 344 12.20 13.02 -29.79
N GLU A 345 12.33 13.68 -30.94
CA GLU A 345 11.29 13.81 -31.97
C GLU A 345 11.07 12.54 -32.80
N THR A 346 12.01 11.61 -32.77
CA THR A 346 11.93 10.34 -33.53
C THR A 346 11.86 9.11 -32.65
N GLY A 347 11.96 9.30 -31.33
CA GLY A 347 12.15 8.23 -30.37
C GLY A 347 13.62 7.94 -30.12
N GLU A 348 13.89 7.39 -28.95
CA GLU A 348 15.25 7.19 -28.45
C GLU A 348 15.45 5.75 -28.04
N THR A 349 16.68 5.28 -28.11
CA THR A 349 17.10 3.98 -27.59
C THR A 349 18.24 4.16 -26.61
N TYR A 350 18.06 3.61 -25.42
CA TYR A 350 19.06 3.59 -24.35
C TYR A 350 19.57 2.16 -24.19
N THR A 351 20.87 1.95 -24.38
CA THR A 351 21.53 0.65 -24.17
C THR A 351 22.39 0.71 -22.93
N ILE A 352 22.26 -0.31 -22.09
CA ILE A 352 22.85 -0.41 -20.77
C ILE A 352 23.77 -1.62 -20.76
N GLU A 353 25.08 -1.40 -20.64
CA GLU A 353 26.06 -2.48 -20.75
C GLU A 353 26.22 -3.25 -19.43
N THR A 354 26.16 -2.55 -18.30
CA THR A 354 26.47 -3.09 -16.96
C THR A 354 25.66 -2.35 -15.90
N GLU A 355 24.41 -2.75 -15.64
CA GLU A 355 23.61 -2.24 -14.52
C GLU A 355 23.63 -3.21 -13.35
N ILE A 356 23.35 -2.73 -12.13
CA ILE A 356 23.22 -3.57 -10.96
C ILE A 356 21.74 -3.65 -10.59
N LEU A 357 21.16 -4.84 -10.75
CA LEU A 357 19.92 -5.18 -10.07
C LEU A 357 20.25 -5.67 -8.67
N GLN A 358 19.95 -4.85 -7.68
CA GLN A 358 20.00 -5.24 -6.30
C GLN A 358 18.69 -5.96 -5.93
N LEU A 359 18.79 -7.22 -5.50
CA LEU A 359 17.69 -8.01 -4.98
C LEU A 359 17.80 -8.12 -3.47
N THR A 360 16.85 -7.56 -2.74
CA THR A 360 16.73 -7.75 -1.29
C THR A 360 15.74 -8.88 -1.03
N LEU A 361 16.27 -10.06 -0.71
CA LEU A 361 15.49 -11.29 -0.50
C LEU A 361 14.62 -11.19 0.77
N SER A 362 13.53 -11.96 0.82
CA SER A 362 12.71 -12.12 2.03
C SER A 362 13.49 -12.69 3.22
N SER A 363 14.61 -13.38 2.96
CA SER A 363 15.57 -13.82 3.99
C SER A 363 16.40 -12.68 4.61
N GLY A 364 16.30 -11.46 4.06
CA GLY A 364 17.10 -10.30 4.44
C GLY A 364 18.46 -10.20 3.74
N ARG A 365 18.84 -11.20 2.93
CA ARG A 365 20.08 -11.17 2.14
C ARG A 365 19.95 -10.23 0.94
N VAL A 366 21.00 -9.48 0.65
CA VAL A 366 21.08 -8.60 -0.52
C VAL A 366 22.00 -9.25 -1.56
N LEU A 367 21.50 -9.36 -2.78
CA LEU A 367 22.22 -9.87 -3.94
C LEU A 367 22.41 -8.75 -4.97
N HIS A 368 23.55 -8.76 -5.65
CA HIS A 368 23.83 -7.82 -6.74
C HIS A 368 23.96 -8.62 -8.04
N VAL A 369 22.94 -8.54 -8.88
CA VAL A 369 22.88 -9.23 -10.16
C VAL A 369 23.33 -8.24 -11.24
N PRO A 370 24.48 -8.45 -11.91
CA PRO A 370 24.87 -7.65 -13.05
C PRO A 370 23.92 -7.93 -14.22
N LEU A 371 23.34 -6.87 -14.77
CA LEU A 371 22.41 -6.93 -15.90
C LEU A 371 22.93 -6.12 -17.09
N ASN A 372 22.50 -6.50 -18.28
CA ASN A 372 22.48 -5.64 -19.46
C ASN A 372 21.04 -5.44 -19.92
N GLY A 373 20.79 -4.32 -20.59
CA GLY A 373 19.45 -4.00 -21.04
C GLY A 373 19.37 -2.98 -22.15
N THR A 374 18.18 -2.86 -22.71
CA THR A 374 17.84 -1.89 -23.75
C THR A 374 16.40 -1.46 -23.53
N MET A 375 16.18 -0.14 -23.52
CA MET A 375 14.85 0.45 -23.52
C MET A 375 14.69 1.45 -24.67
N THR A 376 13.45 1.69 -25.04
CA THR A 376 13.09 2.69 -26.05
C THR A 376 12.05 3.66 -25.52
N THR A 377 12.04 4.84 -26.13
CA THR A 377 10.98 5.84 -25.94
C THR A 377 10.28 6.08 -27.27
N GLN A 378 8.97 6.29 -27.24
CA GLN A 378 8.26 6.86 -28.37
C GLN A 378 8.67 8.32 -28.60
N PRO A 379 8.40 8.87 -29.81
CA PRO A 379 8.57 10.27 -30.11
C PRO A 379 7.88 11.21 -29.12
N ARG A 380 8.50 12.35 -28.84
CA ARG A 380 7.95 13.47 -28.07
C ARG A 380 8.29 14.81 -28.75
N THR A 381 7.59 15.88 -28.37
CA THR A 381 7.80 17.23 -28.93
C THR A 381 8.56 18.10 -27.94
N PRO A 382 9.87 18.36 -28.13
CA PRO A 382 10.60 19.31 -27.29
C PRO A 382 9.99 20.72 -27.36
N GLY A 383 9.95 21.40 -26.22
CA GLY A 383 9.36 22.72 -26.03
C GLY A 383 7.92 22.70 -25.51
N ASP A 384 7.19 21.58 -25.65
CA ASP A 384 5.86 21.45 -25.05
C ASP A 384 5.97 21.36 -23.53
N ALA A 385 5.20 22.18 -22.82
CA ALA A 385 5.25 22.27 -21.35
C ALA A 385 4.95 20.93 -20.63
N VAL A 386 4.26 20.01 -21.31
CA VAL A 386 4.06 18.63 -20.89
C VAL A 386 4.36 17.71 -22.07
N GLN A 387 5.27 16.76 -21.87
CA GLN A 387 5.63 15.73 -22.85
C GLN A 387 5.31 14.37 -22.26
N SER A 388 4.31 13.68 -22.80
CA SER A 388 3.86 12.36 -22.36
C SER A 388 4.00 11.39 -23.52
N PHE A 389 4.69 10.28 -23.29
CA PHE A 389 5.04 9.31 -24.33
C PHE A 389 5.29 7.93 -23.72
N ASP A 390 4.99 6.90 -24.51
CA ASP A 390 5.19 5.52 -24.09
C ASP A 390 6.67 5.15 -24.12
N THR A 391 7.05 4.26 -23.22
CA THR A 391 8.37 3.66 -23.15
C THR A 391 8.25 2.15 -23.18
N GLU A 392 9.30 1.45 -23.58
CA GLU A 392 9.29 -0.02 -23.60
C GLU A 392 10.65 -0.56 -23.17
N MET A 393 10.65 -1.50 -22.22
CA MET A 393 11.84 -2.27 -21.90
C MET A 393 11.95 -3.40 -22.93
N LEU A 394 12.86 -3.28 -23.88
CA LEU A 394 13.06 -4.28 -24.92
C LEU A 394 13.82 -5.49 -24.41
N GLN A 395 14.82 -5.27 -23.58
CA GLN A 395 15.70 -6.32 -23.07
C GLN A 395 16.20 -5.93 -21.69
N LEU A 396 16.18 -6.88 -20.76
CA LEU A 396 16.83 -6.78 -19.47
C LEU A 396 17.21 -8.19 -19.03
N GLN A 397 18.50 -8.51 -18.95
CA GLN A 397 18.93 -9.86 -18.60
C GLN A 397 20.26 -9.85 -17.86
N GLY A 398 20.46 -10.88 -17.04
CA GLY A 398 21.74 -11.13 -16.40
C GLY A 398 21.61 -12.20 -15.33
N GLN A 399 22.72 -12.49 -14.66
CA GLN A 399 22.78 -13.57 -13.69
C GLN A 399 23.85 -13.32 -12.65
N LEU A 400 23.71 -13.97 -11.49
CA LEU A 400 24.77 -13.96 -10.49
C LEU A 400 26.07 -14.55 -11.05
N PRO A 401 27.23 -13.98 -10.69
CA PRO A 401 28.51 -14.63 -10.90
C PRO A 401 28.59 -15.97 -10.15
N PRO A 402 29.41 -16.93 -10.63
CA PRO A 402 29.62 -18.19 -9.93
C PRO A 402 30.17 -18.00 -8.50
N GLY A 403 29.81 -18.91 -7.60
CA GLY A 403 30.36 -18.94 -6.22
C GLY A 403 29.44 -18.37 -5.14
N ASP A 404 28.18 -18.07 -5.48
CA ASP A 404 27.17 -17.70 -4.50
C ASP A 404 26.82 -18.92 -3.60
N PRO A 405 26.79 -18.75 -2.25
CA PRO A 405 26.55 -19.86 -1.32
C PRO A 405 25.12 -20.43 -1.37
N ASP A 406 24.14 -19.67 -1.90
CA ASP A 406 22.76 -20.12 -1.97
C ASP A 406 22.36 -20.51 -3.40
N PHE A 407 23.00 -19.94 -4.42
CA PHE A 407 22.64 -20.10 -5.83
C PHE A 407 23.79 -20.60 -6.70
N ASP A 408 23.66 -21.79 -7.28
CA ASP A 408 24.50 -22.19 -8.42
C ASP A 408 24.13 -21.40 -9.68
N LEU A 409 22.84 -21.05 -9.79
CA LEU A 409 22.30 -20.18 -10.82
C LEU A 409 21.23 -19.29 -10.21
N LEU A 410 21.29 -18.00 -10.50
CA LEU A 410 20.16 -17.08 -10.40
C LEU A 410 20.22 -16.17 -11.62
N ARG A 411 19.29 -16.33 -12.55
CA ARG A 411 19.22 -15.58 -13.80
C ARG A 411 17.89 -14.84 -13.88
N VAL A 412 17.97 -13.57 -14.24
CA VAL A 412 16.83 -12.70 -14.48
C VAL A 412 16.74 -12.44 -15.98
N THR A 413 15.53 -12.51 -16.52
CA THR A 413 15.23 -12.21 -17.93
C THR A 413 13.92 -11.43 -17.99
N ALA A 414 13.91 -10.31 -18.68
CA ALA A 414 12.76 -9.42 -18.83
C ALA A 414 12.86 -8.66 -20.14
N GLY A 415 11.73 -8.14 -20.63
CA GLY A 415 11.68 -7.31 -21.83
C GLY A 415 11.02 -7.97 -23.04
N ALA A 416 10.44 -7.12 -23.88
CA ALA A 416 9.59 -7.51 -25.00
C ALA A 416 10.31 -8.40 -26.04
N SER A 417 11.63 -8.25 -26.19
CA SER A 417 12.45 -9.07 -27.11
C SER A 417 12.51 -10.55 -26.71
N PHE A 418 12.22 -10.88 -25.45
CA PHE A 418 12.10 -12.25 -24.97
C PHE A 418 10.66 -12.78 -24.98
N GLY A 419 9.71 -12.02 -25.53
CA GLY A 419 8.28 -12.34 -25.46
C GLY A 419 7.67 -12.08 -24.08
N LEU A 420 8.32 -11.25 -23.25
CA LEU A 420 7.86 -10.86 -21.92
C LEU A 420 7.39 -9.39 -21.96
N PRO A 421 6.07 -9.10 -22.00
CA PRO A 421 5.56 -7.74 -22.12
C PRO A 421 6.12 -6.83 -21.03
N SER A 422 6.72 -5.72 -21.44
CA SER A 422 7.35 -4.78 -20.51
C SER A 422 7.07 -3.32 -20.88
N PRO A 423 5.79 -2.92 -21.01
CA PRO A 423 5.43 -1.55 -21.34
C PRO A 423 5.78 -0.60 -20.20
N GLY A 424 6.03 0.65 -20.55
CA GLY A 424 6.22 1.75 -19.62
C GLY A 424 5.61 3.03 -20.15
N HIS A 425 5.61 4.04 -19.30
CA HIS A 425 5.16 5.37 -19.69
C HIS A 425 5.96 6.42 -18.95
N THR A 426 6.26 7.51 -19.65
CA THR A 426 7.00 8.65 -19.11
C THR A 426 6.25 9.95 -19.37
N THR A 427 6.14 10.78 -18.33
CA THR A 427 5.64 12.14 -18.41
C THR A 427 6.69 13.13 -17.91
N LEU A 428 7.08 14.06 -18.77
CA LEU A 428 7.90 15.22 -18.42
C LEU A 428 6.99 16.45 -18.27
N THR A 429 7.11 17.16 -17.15
CA THR A 429 6.39 18.42 -16.91
C THR A 429 7.39 19.53 -16.66
N GLN A 430 7.33 20.61 -17.45
CA GLN A 430 8.23 21.74 -17.29
C GLN A 430 7.95 22.47 -15.97
N LEU A 431 9.02 22.76 -15.23
CA LEU A 431 8.97 23.45 -13.96
C LEU A 431 9.26 24.96 -14.14
N PRO A 432 8.80 25.83 -13.21
CA PRO A 432 9.05 27.28 -13.31
C PRO A 432 10.52 27.70 -13.34
N ASN A 433 11.42 26.83 -12.86
CA ASN A 433 12.87 27.05 -12.88
C ASN A 433 13.52 26.62 -14.21
N GLY A 434 12.75 26.14 -15.18
CA GLY A 434 13.22 25.66 -16.48
C GLY A 434 13.60 24.18 -16.52
N ASN A 435 13.70 23.50 -15.37
CA ASN A 435 13.96 22.06 -15.31
C ASN A 435 12.68 21.26 -15.59
N TRP A 436 12.79 19.93 -15.66
CA TRP A 436 11.68 19.03 -15.91
C TRP A 436 11.42 18.14 -14.70
N ASN A 437 10.18 18.08 -14.27
CA ASN A 437 9.73 16.96 -13.43
C ASN A 437 9.53 15.73 -14.32
N ILE A 438 10.10 14.59 -13.96
CA ILE A 438 9.85 13.31 -14.62
C ILE A 438 9.04 12.36 -13.72
N ASP A 439 7.97 11.81 -14.28
CA ASP A 439 7.29 10.62 -13.79
C ASP A 439 7.53 9.50 -14.81
N SER A 440 8.03 8.35 -14.37
CA SER A 440 8.40 7.24 -15.25
C SER A 440 8.25 5.91 -14.54
N PHE A 441 7.60 4.95 -15.20
CA PHE A 441 7.44 3.59 -14.70
C PHE A 441 7.47 2.56 -15.83
N PHE A 442 7.73 1.31 -15.48
CA PHE A 442 7.58 0.13 -16.33
C PHE A 442 6.79 -0.95 -15.61
N ASP A 443 5.87 -1.60 -16.30
CA ASP A 443 5.25 -2.86 -15.88
C ASP A 443 6.02 -4.00 -16.51
N ILE A 444 7.01 -4.53 -15.80
CA ILE A 444 7.93 -5.52 -16.34
C ILE A 444 7.41 -6.92 -16.07
N THR A 445 7.13 -7.66 -17.14
CA THR A 445 7.05 -9.12 -17.07
C THR A 445 8.45 -9.70 -17.06
N TYR A 446 8.77 -10.48 -16.03
CA TYR A 446 10.08 -11.09 -15.84
C TYR A 446 9.95 -12.61 -15.77
N ARG A 447 11.07 -13.28 -16.04
CA ARG A 447 11.34 -14.68 -15.73
C ARG A 447 12.58 -14.77 -14.86
N ILE A 448 12.48 -15.47 -13.74
CA ILE A 448 13.62 -15.80 -12.88
C ILE A 448 13.86 -17.30 -12.95
N ASP A 449 15.06 -17.68 -13.39
CA ASP A 449 15.53 -19.06 -13.34
C ASP A 449 16.53 -19.21 -12.20
N PHE A 450 16.35 -20.21 -11.33
CA PHE A 450 17.33 -20.48 -10.27
C PHE A 450 17.65 -21.97 -10.10
N ILE A 451 18.86 -22.25 -9.63
CA ILE A 451 19.34 -23.56 -9.16
C ILE A 451 20.06 -23.31 -7.84
N GLY A 452 19.66 -24.01 -6.78
CA GLY A 452 20.25 -23.85 -5.46
C GLY A 452 21.62 -24.54 -5.32
N ALA A 453 22.54 -23.88 -4.64
CA ALA A 453 23.91 -24.36 -4.48
C ALA A 453 23.99 -25.61 -3.56
N PRO A 454 24.84 -26.61 -3.87
CA PRO A 454 25.07 -27.77 -3.02
C PRO A 454 25.48 -27.38 -1.61
N GLY A 455 24.78 -27.92 -0.60
CA GLY A 455 25.04 -27.62 0.81
C GLY A 455 24.47 -26.29 1.32
N GLY A 456 23.90 -25.47 0.44
CA GLY A 456 23.17 -24.24 0.79
C GLY A 456 21.70 -24.48 1.18
N PRO A 457 20.97 -23.43 1.59
CA PRO A 457 19.57 -23.52 1.99
C PRO A 457 18.62 -23.93 0.85
N LEU A 458 19.03 -23.69 -0.40
CA LEU A 458 18.28 -24.05 -1.60
C LEU A 458 18.78 -25.35 -2.26
N ALA A 459 19.69 -26.09 -1.62
CA ALA A 459 20.31 -27.28 -2.22
C ALA A 459 19.27 -28.27 -2.74
N GLY A 460 19.43 -28.68 -4.00
CA GLY A 460 18.52 -29.61 -4.67
C GLY A 460 17.21 -29.00 -5.18
N GLN A 461 17.01 -27.68 -5.03
CA GLN A 461 15.88 -26.95 -5.58
C GLN A 461 16.25 -26.24 -6.89
N SER A 462 15.27 -26.12 -7.78
CA SER A 462 15.36 -25.30 -8.99
C SER A 462 13.97 -24.88 -9.43
N ALA A 463 13.83 -23.66 -9.95
CA ALA A 463 12.56 -23.20 -10.53
C ALA A 463 12.78 -22.24 -11.71
N SER A 464 11.71 -22.00 -12.45
CA SER A 464 11.61 -20.98 -13.50
C SER A 464 10.27 -20.28 -13.31
N GLU A 465 10.31 -19.10 -12.71
CA GLU A 465 9.12 -18.35 -12.30
C GLU A 465 8.91 -17.15 -13.20
N VAL A 466 7.67 -16.98 -13.67
CA VAL A 466 7.26 -15.82 -14.46
C VAL A 466 6.31 -14.97 -13.63
N GLY A 467 6.54 -13.68 -13.58
CA GLY A 467 5.68 -12.73 -12.89
C GLY A 467 5.73 -11.35 -13.53
N THR A 468 4.87 -10.46 -13.06
CA THR A 468 4.85 -9.06 -13.50
C THR A 468 5.00 -8.16 -12.28
N VAL A 469 5.83 -7.12 -12.40
CA VAL A 469 6.06 -6.13 -11.36
C VAL A 469 6.11 -4.74 -11.96
N ARG A 470 5.47 -3.77 -11.29
CA ARG A 470 5.66 -2.36 -11.60
C ARG A 470 6.94 -1.88 -10.93
N ILE A 471 7.87 -1.35 -11.73
CA ILE A 471 9.00 -0.57 -11.24
C ILE A 471 8.78 0.90 -11.58
N SER A 472 8.98 1.78 -10.61
CA SER A 472 8.83 3.22 -10.79
C SER A 472 10.16 3.91 -10.52
N ARG A 473 10.42 5.00 -11.24
CA ARG A 473 11.64 5.79 -11.08
C ARG A 473 11.72 6.29 -9.64
N MET A 474 12.82 5.99 -8.98
CA MET A 474 13.18 6.59 -7.72
C MET A 474 13.90 7.91 -7.99
N CYS A 475 13.44 8.95 -7.34
CA CYS A 475 14.17 10.20 -7.25
C CYS A 475 15.01 10.16 -5.96
N GLN A 476 16.29 10.51 -6.06
CA GLN A 476 17.16 10.65 -4.89
C GLN A 476 16.67 11.83 -4.02
N GLU A 477 16.74 11.66 -2.70
CA GLU A 477 16.44 12.71 -1.71
C GLU A 477 17.49 13.83 -1.69
#